data_AF-A0A3N9N2V5-F1
#
_entry.id   AF-A0A3N9N2V5-F1
#
_cell.length_a   1.000
_cell.length_b   1.000
_cell.length_c   1.000
_cell.angle_alpha   90.00
_cell.angle_beta   90.00
_cell.angle_gamma   90.00
#
_symmetry.space_group_name_H-M   'P 1'
#
loop_
_entity.id
_entity.type
_entity.pdbx_description
1 polymer ?
#
loop_
_entity_poly.entity_id
_entity_poly.type
_entity_poly.pdbx_seq_one_letter_code
_entity_poly.pdbx_strand_id
1 'polypeptide(L)'
;MRWIKYSVIFCVILALGSVSGQNMKSLEFQVGSLNPKDLRSGTIWDVKYGIAVDEKVDIQVGIAYFNKSYTKTEVIGDTTDEFGKEQEIKEKMKQTTALLPLSVNATVHFPLSPPFGIYAGAGLSWQFLFLNYKDYDTGKDRNVTYNGGGWVGRVGAEYELGTRSSLIAEVHYNNCKVKENKKGQIFKQRDVSGLGFKVGLRVILF
;
A
#
# COMPACT_ATOMS: atom_id res chain seq x y z
N MET A 1 1.41 -26.75 -1.46
CA MET A 1 1.15 -25.48 -0.73
C MET A 1 0.64 -24.34 -1.64
N ARG A 2 -0.19 -24.63 -2.66
CA ARG A 2 -0.79 -23.64 -3.58
C ARG A 2 -2.28 -23.35 -3.31
N TRP A 3 -2.97 -24.21 -2.56
CA TRP A 3 -4.42 -24.13 -2.34
C TRP A 3 -4.82 -23.21 -1.18
N ILE A 4 -3.99 -23.09 -0.14
CA ILE A 4 -4.28 -22.26 1.05
C ILE A 4 -4.33 -20.76 0.72
N LYS A 5 -3.63 -20.32 -0.33
CA LYS A 5 -3.59 -18.90 -0.74
C LYS A 5 -4.92 -18.41 -1.31
N TYR A 6 -5.67 -19.27 -2.00
CA TYR A 6 -6.97 -18.93 -2.56
C TYR A 6 -8.09 -19.06 -1.53
N SER A 7 -7.96 -19.99 -0.56
CA SER A 7 -8.95 -20.18 0.49
C SER A 7 -9.10 -18.98 1.42
N VAL A 8 -8.01 -18.30 1.78
CA VAL A 8 -8.09 -17.12 2.67
C VAL A 8 -8.77 -15.93 1.95
N ILE A 9 -8.45 -15.72 0.67
CA ILE A 9 -9.08 -14.68 -0.16
C ILE A 9 -10.59 -14.96 -0.31
N PHE A 10 -10.95 -16.22 -0.54
CA PHE A 10 -12.35 -16.65 -0.66
C PHE A 10 -13.12 -16.53 0.66
N CYS A 11 -12.50 -16.86 1.80
CA CYS A 11 -13.13 -16.70 3.12
C CYS A 11 -13.38 -15.24 3.51
N VAL A 12 -12.49 -14.31 3.16
CA VAL A 12 -12.71 -12.88 3.45
C VAL A 12 -13.83 -12.30 2.58
N ILE A 13 -13.96 -12.74 1.33
CA ILE A 13 -15.08 -12.35 0.45
C ILE A 13 -16.41 -12.92 0.94
N LEU A 14 -16.43 -14.18 1.42
CA LEU A 14 -17.64 -14.81 1.97
C LEU A 14 -18.09 -14.20 3.30
N ALA A 15 -17.17 -13.81 4.17
CA ALA A 15 -17.51 -13.21 5.46
C ALA A 15 -18.23 -11.85 5.31
N LEU A 16 -17.98 -11.13 4.22
CA LEU A 16 -18.68 -9.89 3.88
C LEU A 16 -20.10 -10.11 3.32
N GLY A 17 -20.44 -11.33 2.89
CA GLY A 17 -21.79 -11.64 2.37
C GLY A 17 -22.86 -11.78 3.45
N SER A 18 -22.47 -11.87 4.73
CA SER A 18 -23.37 -12.19 5.85
C SER A 18 -23.71 -10.98 6.73
N VAL A 19 -23.22 -9.78 6.41
CA VAL A 19 -23.50 -8.59 7.20
C VAL A 19 -24.77 -7.94 6.65
N SER A 20 -25.84 -8.07 7.42
CA SER A 20 -27.17 -7.49 7.18
C SER A 20 -27.16 -5.96 7.45
N GLY A 21 -26.40 -5.21 6.65
CA GLY A 21 -26.52 -3.76 6.52
C GLY A 21 -27.20 -3.43 5.19
N GLN A 22 -27.67 -2.19 5.01
CA GLN A 22 -28.21 -1.69 3.74
C GLN A 22 -27.36 -2.21 2.57
N ASN A 23 -27.97 -2.75 1.51
CA ASN A 23 -27.29 -3.40 0.37
C ASN A 23 -26.40 -2.44 -0.48
N MET A 24 -25.91 -1.34 0.09
CA MET A 24 -25.00 -0.41 -0.56
C MET A 24 -23.57 -0.90 -0.38
N LYS A 25 -22.98 -1.31 -1.50
CA LYS A 25 -21.57 -1.71 -1.59
C LYS A 25 -20.76 -0.50 -2.04
N SER A 26 -19.54 -0.37 -1.55
CA SER A 26 -18.61 0.67 -1.97
C SER A 26 -17.38 0.05 -2.62
N LEU A 27 -16.91 0.67 -3.70
CA LEU A 27 -15.64 0.36 -4.35
C LEU A 27 -14.80 1.63 -4.38
N GLU A 28 -13.61 1.59 -3.81
CA GLU A 28 -12.65 2.68 -3.84
C GLU A 28 -11.41 2.27 -4.63
N PHE A 29 -10.93 3.17 -5.47
CA PHE A 29 -9.66 3.07 -6.15
C PHE A 29 -8.85 4.31 -5.84
N GLN A 30 -7.64 4.13 -5.29
CA GLN A 30 -6.78 5.24 -4.90
C GLN A 30 -5.34 5.00 -5.37
N VAL A 31 -4.65 6.08 -5.72
CA VAL A 31 -3.24 6.09 -6.05
C VAL A 31 -2.56 7.22 -5.29
N GLY A 32 -1.31 7.02 -4.90
CA GLY A 32 -0.59 8.05 -4.17
C GLY A 32 0.82 7.68 -3.81
N SER A 33 1.32 8.30 -2.76
CA SER A 33 2.66 8.09 -2.24
C SER A 33 2.63 7.68 -0.77
N LEU A 34 3.54 6.78 -0.41
CA LEU A 34 3.79 6.37 0.97
C LEU A 34 5.26 6.65 1.28
N ASN A 35 5.52 7.32 2.40
CA ASN A 35 6.84 7.58 2.93
C ASN A 35 7.08 6.76 4.23
N PRO A 36 7.47 5.50 4.10
CA PRO A 36 7.83 4.64 5.23
C PRO A 36 9.16 5.06 5.89
N LYS A 37 9.37 4.71 7.16
CA LYS A 37 10.59 5.07 7.92
C LYS A 37 11.83 4.30 7.45
N ASP A 38 11.74 2.98 7.30
CA ASP A 38 12.91 2.15 6.94
C ASP A 38 13.04 1.88 5.42
N LEU A 39 12.16 2.48 4.62
CA LEU A 39 12.11 2.33 3.17
C LEU A 39 12.03 3.73 2.55
N ARG A 40 12.51 3.91 1.32
CA ARG A 40 12.35 5.21 0.64
C ARG A 40 10.90 5.40 0.20
N SER A 41 10.48 6.66 0.11
CA SER A 41 9.18 7.02 -0.46
C SER A 41 8.97 6.43 -1.85
N GLY A 42 7.77 5.90 -2.09
CA GLY A 42 7.36 5.25 -3.32
C GLY A 42 5.88 5.44 -3.62
N THR A 43 5.43 4.83 -4.71
CA THR A 43 4.04 4.90 -5.17
C THR A 43 3.25 3.75 -4.59
N ILE A 44 2.01 4.04 -4.18
CA ILE A 44 1.04 3.05 -3.70
C ILE A 44 -0.23 3.11 -4.55
N TRP A 45 -0.73 1.94 -4.92
CA TRP A 45 -2.03 1.73 -5.53
C TRP A 45 -2.89 0.97 -4.54
N ASP A 46 -4.14 1.35 -4.35
CA ASP A 46 -5.00 0.83 -3.30
C ASP A 46 -6.41 0.63 -3.85
N VAL A 47 -6.98 -0.54 -3.61
CA VAL A 47 -8.34 -0.90 -3.99
C VAL A 47 -9.05 -1.39 -2.76
N LYS A 48 -10.19 -0.76 -2.42
CA LYS A 48 -11.02 -1.17 -1.29
C LYS A 48 -12.41 -1.52 -1.75
N TYR A 49 -12.96 -2.57 -1.18
CA TYR A 49 -14.34 -2.98 -1.38
C TYR A 49 -15.02 -3.12 -0.03
N GLY A 50 -16.18 -2.51 0.13
CA GLY A 50 -16.87 -2.48 1.40
C GLY A 50 -18.38 -2.48 1.28
N ILE A 51 -18.99 -2.46 2.45
CA ILE A 51 -20.43 -2.43 2.65
C ILE A 51 -20.76 -1.34 3.66
N ALA A 52 -21.84 -0.61 3.41
CA ALA A 52 -22.40 0.30 4.40
C ALA A 52 -23.11 -0.52 5.48
N VAL A 53 -22.62 -0.41 6.72
CA VAL A 53 -23.28 -1.03 7.87
C VAL A 53 -24.34 -0.09 8.43
N ASP A 54 -24.09 1.21 8.32
CA ASP A 54 -24.95 2.30 8.79
C ASP A 54 -24.88 3.47 7.79
N GLU A 55 -25.76 4.48 7.92
CA GLU A 55 -25.81 5.62 6.98
C GLU A 55 -24.49 6.40 6.90
N LYS A 56 -23.70 6.35 7.98
CA LYS A 56 -22.40 7.04 8.09
C LYS A 56 -21.23 6.09 8.26
N VAL A 57 -21.44 4.79 8.39
CA VAL A 57 -20.38 3.83 8.74
C VAL A 57 -20.27 2.74 7.70
N ASP A 58 -19.07 2.55 7.17
CA ASP A 58 -18.76 1.44 6.28
C ASP A 58 -17.63 0.55 6.80
N ILE A 59 -17.69 -0.72 6.40
CA ILE A 59 -16.63 -1.70 6.64
C ILE A 59 -16.08 -2.10 5.28
N GLN A 60 -14.77 -1.96 5.11
CA GLN A 60 -14.09 -2.15 3.85
C GLN A 60 -12.89 -3.10 3.99
N VAL A 61 -12.73 -4.00 3.03
CA VAL A 61 -11.51 -4.79 2.84
C VAL A 61 -10.70 -4.14 1.71
N GLY A 62 -9.43 -3.86 1.99
CA GLY A 62 -8.51 -3.21 1.07
C GLY A 62 -7.32 -4.08 0.70
N ILE A 63 -6.89 -4.01 -0.55
CA ILE A 63 -5.60 -4.50 -1.02
C ILE A 63 -4.83 -3.33 -1.63
N ALA A 64 -3.58 -3.17 -1.19
CA ALA A 64 -2.69 -2.20 -1.76
C ALA A 64 -1.44 -2.86 -2.38
N TYR A 65 -0.87 -2.19 -3.37
CA TYR A 65 0.38 -2.53 -4.00
C TYR A 65 1.29 -1.31 -3.98
N PHE A 66 2.33 -1.39 -3.15
CA PHE A 66 3.40 -0.42 -3.10
C PHE A 66 4.62 -0.98 -3.82
N ASN A 67 5.16 -0.21 -4.76
CA ASN A 67 6.36 -0.59 -5.50
C ASN A 67 7.37 0.55 -5.48
N LYS A 68 8.61 0.21 -5.16
CA LYS A 68 9.77 1.06 -5.37
C LYS A 68 10.89 0.27 -6.03
N SER A 69 11.38 0.78 -7.16
CA SER A 69 12.66 0.37 -7.72
C SER A 69 13.72 1.40 -7.34
N TYR A 70 14.84 0.94 -6.80
CA TYR A 70 16.01 1.73 -6.48
C TYR A 70 17.22 1.17 -7.24
N THR A 71 17.90 2.03 -7.99
CA THR A 71 19.19 1.72 -8.62
C THR A 71 20.24 2.57 -7.90
N LYS A 72 21.23 1.94 -7.27
CA LYS A 72 22.41 2.63 -6.73
C LYS A 72 23.47 2.65 -7.82
N THR A 73 23.79 3.85 -8.27
CA THR A 73 24.81 4.11 -9.28
C THR A 73 26.00 4.79 -8.61
N GLU A 74 27.22 4.31 -8.87
CA GLU A 74 28.46 4.96 -8.44
C GLU A 74 29.23 5.38 -9.70
N VAL A 75 29.69 6.62 -9.75
CA VAL A 75 30.53 7.15 -10.83
C VAL A 75 31.96 6.68 -10.55
N ILE A 76 32.59 6.02 -11.53
CA ILE A 76 33.88 5.34 -11.32
C ILE A 76 35.07 6.11 -11.94
N GLY A 77 34.80 7.12 -12.76
CA GLY A 77 35.85 8.03 -13.26
C GLY A 77 35.28 9.29 -13.90
N ASP A 78 36.00 10.40 -13.70
CA ASP A 78 35.93 11.61 -14.51
C ASP A 78 37.13 11.56 -15.48
N THR A 79 36.88 11.44 -16.78
CA THR A 79 37.93 11.64 -17.78
C THR A 79 37.65 12.97 -18.47
N THR A 80 38.62 13.89 -18.41
CA THR A 80 38.54 15.18 -19.11
C THR A 80 39.36 15.05 -20.38
N ASP A 81 38.69 15.15 -21.54
CA ASP A 81 39.34 15.18 -22.85
C ASP A 81 39.10 16.55 -23.51
N GLU A 82 39.80 16.84 -24.62
CA GLU A 82 39.78 18.17 -25.28
C GLU A 82 38.38 18.65 -25.75
N PHE A 83 37.37 17.76 -25.75
CA PHE A 83 35.99 18.02 -26.20
C PHE A 83 34.94 18.16 -25.08
N GLY A 84 35.31 17.97 -23.80
CA GLY A 84 34.40 18.09 -22.65
C GLY A 84 34.53 16.96 -21.62
N LYS A 85 33.68 16.99 -20.58
CA LYS A 85 33.65 15.98 -19.51
C LYS A 85 32.80 14.77 -19.94
N GLU A 86 33.41 13.60 -20.04
CA GLU A 86 32.69 12.32 -20.10
C GLU A 86 32.67 11.67 -18.70
N GLN A 87 31.47 11.28 -18.24
CA GLN A 87 31.27 10.61 -16.95
C GLN A 87 30.95 9.13 -17.18
N GLU A 88 31.78 8.25 -16.63
CA GLU A 88 31.55 6.80 -16.68
C GLU A 88 30.71 6.36 -15.47
N ILE A 89 29.47 5.96 -15.74
CA ILE A 89 28.45 5.64 -14.74
C ILE A 89 28.38 4.11 -14.57
N LYS A 90 28.80 3.54 -13.42
CA LYS A 90 28.65 2.09 -13.14
C LYS A 90 27.48 1.83 -12.19
N GLU A 91 26.50 1.05 -12.64
CA GLU A 91 25.39 0.57 -11.80
C GLU A 91 25.88 -0.57 -10.89
N LYS A 92 25.93 -0.35 -9.57
CA LYS A 92 26.41 -1.37 -8.60
C LYS A 92 25.31 -2.30 -8.12
N MET A 93 24.12 -1.77 -7.80
CA MET A 93 23.05 -2.58 -7.22
C MET A 93 21.67 -2.06 -7.58
N LYS A 94 20.77 -2.98 -7.95
CA LYS A 94 19.34 -2.70 -8.13
C LYS A 94 18.55 -3.42 -7.04
N GLN A 95 17.87 -2.63 -6.20
CA GLN A 95 16.98 -3.13 -5.17
C GLN A 95 15.54 -2.82 -5.56
N THR A 96 14.74 -3.87 -5.77
CA THR A 96 13.29 -3.73 -6.01
C THR A 96 12.56 -4.16 -4.74
N THR A 97 11.75 -3.26 -4.22
CA THR A 97 10.93 -3.47 -3.04
C THR A 97 9.47 -3.43 -3.44
N ALA A 98 8.75 -4.52 -3.20
CA ALA A 98 7.30 -4.59 -3.38
C ALA A 98 6.65 -4.90 -2.04
N LEU A 99 5.64 -4.13 -1.67
CA LEU A 99 4.86 -4.31 -0.45
C LEU A 99 3.39 -4.50 -0.84
N LEU A 100 2.77 -5.53 -0.27
CA LEU A 100 1.37 -5.87 -0.49
C LEU A 100 0.62 -5.86 0.85
N PRO A 101 0.05 -4.72 1.25
CA PRO A 101 -0.87 -4.64 2.38
C PRO A 101 -2.24 -5.21 2.03
N LEU A 102 -2.72 -6.12 2.87
CA LEU A 102 -4.14 -6.44 3.01
C LEU A 102 -4.67 -5.68 4.23
N SER A 103 -5.88 -5.15 4.18
CA SER A 103 -6.46 -4.40 5.28
C SER A 103 -7.95 -4.65 5.45
N VAL A 104 -8.41 -4.51 6.69
CA VAL A 104 -9.82 -4.42 7.04
C VAL A 104 -9.98 -3.10 7.77
N ASN A 105 -10.91 -2.26 7.31
CA ASN A 105 -11.05 -0.90 7.78
C ASN A 105 -12.50 -0.62 8.12
N ALA A 106 -12.72 0.17 9.16
CA ALA A 106 -13.96 0.87 9.40
C ALA A 106 -13.77 2.35 9.04
N THR A 107 -14.74 2.94 8.35
CA THR A 107 -14.73 4.37 8.02
C THR A 107 -16.04 5.00 8.49
N VAL A 108 -15.92 6.21 9.03
CA VAL A 108 -17.04 7.06 9.41
C VAL A 108 -17.04 8.29 8.51
N HIS A 109 -18.18 8.56 7.89
CA HIS A 109 -18.43 9.69 7.00
C HIS A 109 -19.13 10.81 7.76
N PHE A 110 -18.61 12.03 7.62
CA PHE A 110 -19.17 13.24 8.18
C PHE A 110 -19.58 14.16 7.02
N PRO A 111 -20.85 14.13 6.62
CA PRO A 111 -21.35 15.03 5.59
C PRO A 111 -21.29 16.47 6.14
N LEU A 112 -20.61 17.36 5.43
CA LEU A 112 -20.53 18.78 5.81
C LEU A 112 -21.63 19.57 5.08
N SER A 113 -21.49 19.73 3.78
CA SER A 113 -22.45 20.40 2.90
C SER A 113 -22.21 19.91 1.49
N PRO A 114 -23.21 19.33 0.79
CA PRO A 114 -23.01 18.83 -0.56
C PRO A 114 -22.42 19.90 -1.48
N PRO A 115 -21.44 19.56 -2.34
CA PRO A 115 -20.94 18.21 -2.61
C PRO A 115 -19.77 17.75 -1.71
N PHE A 116 -19.45 18.47 -0.63
CA PHE A 116 -18.27 18.20 0.21
C PHE A 116 -18.60 17.40 1.48
N GLY A 117 -17.76 16.41 1.75
CA GLY A 117 -17.74 15.63 2.98
C GLY A 117 -16.31 15.41 3.48
N ILE A 118 -16.18 14.98 4.73
CA ILE A 118 -14.93 14.46 5.28
C ILE A 118 -15.17 13.08 5.87
N TYR A 119 -14.13 12.27 5.95
CA TYR A 119 -14.21 10.95 6.56
C TYR A 119 -12.98 10.65 7.40
N ALA A 120 -13.16 9.80 8.39
CA ALA A 120 -12.09 9.27 9.22
C ALA A 120 -12.25 7.76 9.34
N GLY A 121 -11.14 7.03 9.39
CA GLY A 121 -11.18 5.59 9.47
C GLY A 121 -9.96 5.01 10.17
N ALA A 122 -10.14 3.79 10.67
CA ALA A 122 -9.07 3.00 11.24
C ALA A 122 -9.23 1.54 10.81
N GLY A 123 -8.12 0.84 10.72
CA GLY A 123 -8.12 -0.53 10.26
C GLY A 123 -6.94 -1.34 10.76
N LEU A 124 -7.06 -2.64 10.63
CA LEU A 124 -5.97 -3.58 10.80
C LEU A 124 -5.40 -3.90 9.42
N SER A 125 -4.08 -3.99 9.34
CA SER A 125 -3.37 -4.32 8.10
C SER A 125 -2.41 -5.48 8.30
N TRP A 126 -2.41 -6.40 7.34
CA TRP A 126 -1.42 -7.46 7.23
C TRP A 126 -0.57 -7.25 5.98
N GLN A 127 0.74 -7.13 6.15
CA GLN A 127 1.64 -6.68 5.09
C GLN A 127 2.60 -7.78 4.68
N PHE A 128 2.76 -7.95 3.38
CA PHE A 128 3.78 -8.81 2.78
C PHE A 128 4.82 -7.96 2.06
N LEU A 129 6.06 -8.02 2.51
CA LEU A 129 7.17 -7.28 1.91
C LEU A 129 8.07 -8.26 1.15
N PHE A 130 8.24 -8.02 -0.14
CA PHE A 130 9.13 -8.73 -1.04
C PHE A 130 10.32 -7.84 -1.37
N LEU A 131 11.50 -8.28 -0.95
CA LEU A 131 12.77 -7.62 -1.24
C LEU A 131 13.57 -8.48 -2.20
N ASN A 132 13.82 -7.93 -3.40
CA ASN A 132 14.68 -8.54 -4.40
C ASN A 132 15.96 -7.70 -4.51
N TYR A 133 17.09 -8.32 -4.19
CA TYR A 133 18.41 -7.74 -4.37
C TYR A 133 19.06 -8.34 -5.61
N LYS A 134 19.43 -7.47 -6.56
CA LYS A 134 20.32 -7.82 -7.68
C LYS A 134 21.64 -7.08 -7.51
N ASP A 135 22.68 -7.85 -7.24
CA ASP A 135 24.06 -7.36 -7.16
C ASP A 135 24.77 -7.68 -8.47
N TYR A 136 25.15 -6.63 -9.20
CA TYR A 136 25.79 -6.76 -10.53
C TYR A 136 27.30 -7.05 -10.42
N ASP A 137 27.93 -6.80 -9.27
CA ASP A 137 29.35 -7.12 -9.06
C ASP A 137 29.55 -8.61 -8.67
N THR A 138 28.55 -9.25 -8.03
CA THR A 138 28.64 -10.67 -7.61
C THR A 138 27.73 -11.65 -8.34
N GLY A 139 26.77 -11.16 -9.16
CA GLY A 139 25.85 -12.00 -9.94
C GLY A 139 24.85 -12.81 -9.10
N LYS A 140 24.68 -12.49 -7.81
CA LYS A 140 23.81 -13.22 -6.88
C LYS A 140 22.45 -12.53 -6.74
N ASP A 141 21.39 -13.27 -7.06
CA ASP A 141 20.01 -12.88 -6.78
C ASP A 141 19.58 -13.37 -5.38
N ARG A 142 19.12 -12.46 -4.52
CA ARG A 142 18.56 -12.81 -3.20
C ARG A 142 17.15 -12.26 -3.04
N ASN A 143 16.20 -13.18 -2.87
CA ASN A 143 14.80 -12.86 -2.56
C ASN A 143 14.53 -13.11 -1.07
N VAL A 144 14.01 -12.11 -0.38
CA VAL A 144 13.61 -12.23 1.03
C VAL A 144 12.19 -11.73 1.21
N THR A 145 11.37 -12.52 1.87
CA THR A 145 9.97 -12.19 2.18
C THR A 145 9.81 -11.94 3.67
N TYR A 146 9.17 -10.83 4.00
CA TYR A 146 8.78 -10.47 5.36
C TYR A 146 7.25 -10.40 5.44
N ASN A 147 6.71 -10.70 6.61
CA ASN A 147 5.29 -10.48 6.88
C ASN A 147 5.07 -9.88 8.27
N GLY A 148 3.94 -9.22 8.46
CA GLY A 148 3.62 -8.62 9.75
C GLY A 148 2.23 -8.01 9.78
N GLY A 149 1.71 -7.88 11.00
CA GLY A 149 0.47 -7.17 11.29
C GLY A 149 0.74 -5.74 11.75
N GLY A 150 -0.26 -4.90 11.59
CA GLY A 150 -0.22 -3.50 11.98
C GLY A 150 -1.61 -2.89 11.98
N TRP A 151 -1.65 -1.58 12.22
CA TRP A 151 -2.86 -0.79 12.10
C TRP A 151 -2.63 0.39 11.17
N VAL A 152 -3.72 0.88 10.58
CA VAL A 152 -3.72 2.03 9.69
C VAL A 152 -4.76 3.03 10.19
N GLY A 153 -4.37 4.29 10.31
CA GLY A 153 -5.27 5.41 10.57
C GLY A 153 -5.42 6.23 9.29
N ARG A 154 -6.63 6.71 9.00
CA ARG A 154 -6.98 7.39 7.74
C ARG A 154 -7.88 8.59 8.04
N VAL A 155 -7.62 9.69 7.35
CA VAL A 155 -8.51 10.85 7.33
C VAL A 155 -8.51 11.41 5.91
N GLY A 156 -9.67 11.81 5.43
CA GLY A 156 -9.78 12.30 4.07
C GLY A 156 -10.96 13.23 3.85
N ALA A 157 -10.96 13.83 2.67
CA ALA A 157 -12.06 14.62 2.15
C ALA A 157 -12.67 13.88 0.95
N GLU A 158 -13.98 14.03 0.78
CA GLU A 158 -14.72 13.52 -0.35
C GLU A 158 -15.48 14.65 -1.05
N TYR A 159 -15.51 14.58 -2.38
CA TYR A 159 -16.24 15.50 -3.25
C TYR A 159 -17.16 14.69 -4.15
N GLU A 160 -18.46 14.86 -3.99
CA GLU A 160 -19.49 14.19 -4.79
C GLU A 160 -19.46 14.71 -6.23
N LEU A 161 -19.11 13.84 -7.17
CA LEU A 161 -19.18 14.13 -8.62
C LEU A 161 -20.56 13.82 -9.18
N GLY A 162 -21.30 12.93 -8.53
CA GLY A 162 -22.67 12.55 -8.87
C GLY A 162 -23.28 11.69 -7.78
N THR A 163 -24.44 11.09 -8.05
CA THR A 163 -25.20 10.31 -7.06
C THR A 163 -24.53 9.00 -6.64
N ARG A 164 -23.49 8.56 -7.36
CA ARG A 164 -22.80 7.28 -7.12
C ARG A 164 -21.29 7.37 -7.16
N SER A 165 -20.73 8.52 -7.51
CA SER A 165 -19.30 8.70 -7.68
C SER A 165 -18.81 9.90 -6.90
N SER A 166 -17.70 9.71 -6.19
CA SER A 166 -17.04 10.76 -5.42
C SER A 166 -15.54 10.73 -5.66
N LEU A 167 -14.93 11.89 -5.78
CA LEU A 167 -13.49 12.05 -5.71
C LEU A 167 -13.07 12.04 -4.23
N ILE A 168 -11.99 11.34 -3.90
CA ILE A 168 -11.48 11.27 -2.53
C ILE A 168 -10.01 11.66 -2.46
N ALA A 169 -9.64 12.33 -1.37
CA ALA A 169 -8.26 12.63 -1.01
C ALA A 169 -8.02 12.16 0.43
N GLU A 170 -7.03 11.29 0.62
CA GLU A 170 -6.76 10.59 1.88
C GLU A 170 -5.33 10.85 2.36
N VAL A 171 -5.19 11.28 3.61
CA VAL A 171 -3.95 11.15 4.36
C VAL A 171 -4.07 9.92 5.25
N HIS A 172 -3.04 9.08 5.25
CA HIS A 172 -3.02 7.88 6.06
C HIS A 172 -1.69 7.70 6.78
N TYR A 173 -1.77 7.12 7.97
CA TYR A 173 -0.62 6.66 8.73
C TYR A 173 -0.67 5.14 8.84
N ASN A 174 0.35 4.50 8.27
CA ASN A 174 0.56 3.07 8.41
C ASN A 174 1.47 2.83 9.61
N ASN A 175 1.07 1.96 10.54
CA ASN A 175 1.94 1.48 11.62
C ASN A 175 2.05 -0.04 11.51
N CYS A 176 3.14 -0.53 10.92
CA CYS A 176 3.33 -1.96 10.73
C CYS A 176 4.81 -2.33 10.83
N LYS A 177 5.06 -3.47 11.47
CA LYS A 177 6.39 -4.05 11.65
C LYS A 177 6.38 -5.43 11.02
N VAL A 178 7.27 -5.66 10.05
CA VAL A 178 7.38 -6.94 9.33
C VAL A 178 8.62 -7.70 9.78
N LYS A 179 8.48 -9.03 9.89
CA LYS A 179 9.54 -9.95 10.35
C LYS A 179 9.95 -10.90 9.24
N GLU A 180 11.25 -11.20 9.15
CA GLU A 180 11.78 -12.15 8.16
C GLU A 180 11.31 -13.57 8.49
N ASN A 181 10.80 -14.30 7.49
CA ASN A 181 10.44 -15.70 7.66
C ASN A 181 11.62 -16.60 7.28
N LYS A 182 12.50 -16.89 8.26
CA LYS A 182 13.57 -17.91 8.14
C LYS A 182 13.51 -18.89 9.32
N LYS A 183 13.61 -20.18 9.00
CA LYS A 183 13.77 -21.27 9.97
C LYS A 183 15.11 -21.11 10.69
N GLY A 184 15.06 -20.56 11.90
CA GLY A 184 16.18 -20.58 12.86
C GLY A 184 17.17 -19.43 12.74
N GLN A 185 17.01 -18.46 13.65
CA GLN A 185 18.10 -17.77 14.38
C GLN A 185 18.55 -16.35 14.04
N ILE A 186 17.97 -15.59 13.11
CA ILE A 186 18.09 -14.11 13.19
C ILE A 186 16.77 -13.45 12.78
N PHE A 187 16.06 -12.85 13.74
CA PHE A 187 14.83 -12.08 13.47
C PHE A 187 15.20 -10.68 13.00
N LYS A 188 15.35 -10.49 11.68
CA LYS A 188 15.39 -9.12 11.13
C LYS A 188 13.97 -8.58 11.09
N GLN A 189 13.74 -7.52 11.86
CA GLN A 189 12.52 -6.74 11.86
C GLN A 189 12.75 -5.47 11.04
N ARG A 190 11.78 -5.11 10.20
CA ARG A 190 11.75 -3.85 9.45
C ARG A 190 10.52 -3.06 9.86
N ASP A 191 10.68 -1.78 10.14
CA ASP A 191 9.61 -0.86 10.42
C ASP A 191 9.14 -0.20 9.11
N VAL A 192 7.97 -0.63 8.62
CA VAL A 192 7.34 -0.08 7.42
C VAL A 192 6.28 0.97 7.77
N SER A 193 6.34 1.49 8.99
CA SER A 193 5.46 2.58 9.42
C SER A 193 5.77 3.85 8.65
N GLY A 194 4.76 4.62 8.29
CA GLY A 194 4.93 5.78 7.45
C GLY A 194 3.66 6.58 7.26
N LEU A 195 3.84 7.85 6.88
CA LEU A 195 2.77 8.70 6.41
C LEU A 195 2.66 8.61 4.90
N GLY A 196 1.44 8.64 4.40
CA GLY A 196 1.17 8.65 2.98
C GLY A 196 -0.03 9.52 2.64
N PHE A 197 -0.10 9.89 1.37
CA PHE A 197 -1.19 10.63 0.78
C PHE A 197 -1.67 9.91 -0.47
N LYS A 198 -2.98 9.86 -0.68
CA LYS A 198 -3.61 9.22 -1.84
C LYS A 198 -4.76 10.07 -2.35
N VAL A 199 -5.01 9.97 -3.64
CA VAL A 199 -6.20 10.52 -4.31
C VAL A 199 -6.86 9.42 -5.12
N GLY A 200 -8.17 9.51 -5.28
CA GLY A 200 -8.90 8.42 -5.89
C GLY A 200 -10.36 8.70 -6.16
N LEU A 201 -11.05 7.62 -6.51
CA LEU A 201 -12.48 7.61 -6.77
C LEU A 201 -13.15 6.57 -5.86
N ARG A 202 -14.31 6.95 -5.33
CA ARG A 202 -15.25 6.08 -4.65
C ARG A 202 -16.49 5.91 -5.51
N VAL A 203 -16.96 4.68 -5.65
CA VAL A 203 -18.16 4.33 -6.41
C VAL A 203 -19.08 3.50 -5.53
N ILE A 204 -20.36 3.88 -5.46
CA ILE A 204 -21.40 3.12 -4.77
C ILE A 204 -22.07 2.18 -5.77
N LEU A 205 -22.15 0.90 -5.40
CA LEU A 205 -22.74 -0.21 -6.15
C LEU A 205 -24.00 -0.69 -5.40
N PHE A 206 -25.05 -1.03 -6.16
CA PHE A 206 -26.31 -1.59 -5.67
C PHE A 206 -26.42 -3.06 -6.09
#